data_AF-A0A7R9ZBK3-F1
#
_entry.id   AF-A0A7R9ZBK3-F1
#
_cell.length_a   1.000
_cell.length_b   1.000
_cell.length_c   1.000
_cell.angle_alpha   90.00
_cell.angle_beta   90.00
_cell.angle_gamma   90.00
#
_symmetry.space_group_name_H-M   'P 1'
#
loop_
_entity.id
_entity.type
_entity.pdbx_description
1 polymer ?
#
loop_
_entity_poly.entity_id
_entity_poly.type
_entity_poly.pdbx_seq_one_letter_code
_entity_poly.pdbx_strand_id
1 'polypeptide(L)'
;IKLMPDDSLLNLVDVDRYPLTSHSFVRECCEVMDCNGVLHLPHFLREGALSRLIDEADEVRSLSFRSTESHNAYLCDGDPSYPEDHPRNLKQKSSKSLSAYDQLPKSSDIKRLYR
;
A
#
# COMPACT_ATOMS: atom_id res chain seq x y z
N ILE A 1 18.90 -7.92 -5.54
CA ILE A 1 18.41 -6.55 -5.27
C ILE A 1 19.25 -6.01 -4.13
N LYS A 2 20.08 -4.99 -4.36
CA LYS A 2 20.98 -4.44 -3.34
C LYS A 2 20.25 -3.29 -2.65
N LEU A 3 19.37 -3.60 -1.71
CA LEU A 3 18.75 -2.61 -0.84
C LEU A 3 19.76 -2.26 0.26
N MET A 4 20.68 -1.34 -0.02
CA MET A 4 21.20 -0.55 1.07
C MET A 4 20.18 0.57 1.26
N PRO A 5 19.56 0.71 2.45
CA PRO A 5 18.70 1.86 2.69
C PRO A 5 19.57 3.10 2.46
N ASP A 6 19.18 3.92 1.49
CA ASP A 6 19.65 5.29 1.39
C ASP A 6 19.40 5.95 2.76
N ASP A 7 20.29 6.84 3.23
CA ASP A 7 20.15 7.50 4.54
C ASP A 7 18.78 8.22 4.67
N SER A 8 18.16 8.52 3.53
CA SER A 8 16.80 9.05 3.42
C SER A 8 15.70 8.10 3.97
N LEU A 9 15.88 6.79 3.90
CA LEU A 9 14.90 5.77 4.30
C LEU A 9 14.89 5.52 5.82
N LEU A 10 16.02 5.78 6.49
CA LEU A 10 16.16 5.66 7.95
C LEU A 10 15.21 6.61 8.71
N ASN A 11 14.82 7.70 8.07
CA ASN A 11 13.88 8.69 8.60
C ASN A 11 12.40 8.33 8.36
N LEU A 12 12.13 7.30 7.55
CA LEU A 12 10.77 6.83 7.22
C LEU A 12 10.42 5.53 7.95
N VAL A 13 11.37 4.59 7.97
CA VAL A 13 11.19 3.24 8.51
C VAL A 13 11.83 3.11 9.89
N ASP A 14 11.19 2.36 10.77
CA ASP A 14 11.73 1.98 12.08
C ASP A 14 12.76 0.84 11.92
N VAL A 15 13.94 1.21 11.44
CA VAL A 15 15.06 0.27 11.25
C VAL A 15 15.72 -0.17 12.55
N ASP A 16 15.47 0.55 13.66
CA ASP A 16 15.94 0.18 14.99
C ASP A 16 15.17 -1.06 15.48
N ARG A 17 13.86 -1.08 15.23
CA ARG A 17 13.01 -2.24 15.48
C ARG A 17 13.16 -3.33 14.43
N TYR A 18 13.35 -2.96 13.17
CA TYR A 18 13.42 -3.89 12.04
C TYR A 18 14.75 -3.74 11.31
N PRO A 19 15.80 -4.51 11.67
CA PRO A 19 17.12 -4.36 11.08
C PRO A 19 17.16 -4.97 9.67
N LEU A 20 16.63 -4.26 8.68
CA LEU A 20 16.43 -4.72 7.30
C LEU A 20 17.72 -5.13 6.56
N THR A 21 18.88 -4.68 7.05
CA THR A 21 20.19 -5.07 6.51
C THR A 21 20.77 -6.32 7.17
N SER A 22 20.15 -6.81 8.25
CA SER A 22 20.58 -8.04 8.94
C SER A 22 20.11 -9.27 8.19
N HIS A 23 21.06 -10.08 7.71
CA HIS A 23 20.77 -11.36 7.07
C HIS A 23 19.95 -12.32 7.94
N SER A 24 20.14 -12.28 9.26
CA SER A 24 19.40 -13.14 10.19
C SER A 24 17.92 -12.73 10.27
N PHE A 25 17.65 -11.43 10.40
CA PHE A 25 16.30 -10.88 10.43
C PHE A 25 15.56 -11.12 9.10
N VAL A 26 16.23 -10.90 7.97
CA VAL A 26 15.65 -11.18 6.65
C VAL A 26 15.29 -12.65 6.50
N ARG A 27 16.14 -13.56 6.99
CA ARG A 27 15.84 -15.01 6.98
C ARG A 27 14.59 -15.33 7.80
N GLU A 28 14.49 -14.80 9.03
CA GLU A 28 13.31 -14.99 9.88
C GLU A 28 12.04 -14.46 9.19
N CYS A 29 12.12 -13.30 8.54
CA CYS A 29 11.02 -12.74 7.76
C CYS A 29 10.61 -13.64 6.59
N CYS A 30 11.58 -14.24 5.88
CA CYS A 30 11.30 -15.21 4.82
C CYS A 30 10.61 -16.47 5.37
N GLU A 31 11.09 -17.01 6.50
CA GLU A 31 10.47 -18.19 7.13
C GLU A 31 9.02 -17.92 7.56
N VAL A 32 8.74 -16.74 8.12
CA VAL A 32 7.38 -16.30 8.45
C VAL A 32 6.51 -16.18 7.20
N MET A 33 7.05 -15.60 6.12
CA MET A 33 6.34 -15.44 4.86
C MET A 33 6.05 -16.79 4.18
N ASP A 34 7.00 -17.73 4.19
CA ASP A 34 6.85 -19.06 3.63
C ASP A 34 5.81 -19.88 4.40
N CYS A 35 5.75 -19.72 5.72
CA CYS A 35 4.82 -20.44 6.58
C CYS A 35 3.39 -19.84 6.54
N ASN A 36 3.29 -18.51 6.61
CA ASN A 36 2.00 -17.82 6.80
C ASN A 36 1.44 -17.19 5.51
N GLY A 37 2.24 -17.11 4.44
CA GLY A 37 1.91 -16.38 3.21
C GLY A 37 1.94 -14.86 3.36
N VAL A 38 2.23 -14.33 4.55
CA VAL A 38 2.20 -12.90 4.87
C VAL A 38 3.22 -12.57 5.96
N LEU A 39 3.83 -11.38 5.84
CA LEU A 39 4.69 -10.79 6.85
C LEU A 39 4.01 -9.54 7.41
N HIS A 40 3.82 -9.49 8.74
CA HIS A 40 3.22 -8.34 9.42
C HIS A 40 4.26 -7.64 10.30
N LEU A 41 4.63 -6.41 9.94
CA LEU A 41 5.57 -5.56 10.67
C LEU A 41 4.81 -4.36 11.26
N PRO A 42 4.20 -4.49 12.45
CA PRO A 42 3.46 -3.38 13.06
C PRO A 42 4.38 -2.20 13.36
N HIS A 43 3.89 -0.97 13.13
CA HIS A 43 4.68 0.26 13.29
C HIS A 43 5.96 0.29 12.46
N PHE A 44 5.94 -0.32 11.27
CA PHE A 44 7.07 -0.31 10.35
C PHE A 44 7.48 1.11 9.94
N LEU A 45 6.51 1.98 9.70
CA LEU A 45 6.74 3.40 9.48
C LEU A 45 6.85 4.12 10.82
N ARG A 46 7.82 5.02 10.95
CA ARG A 46 7.91 5.96 12.07
C ARG A 46 6.66 6.85 12.06
N GLU A 47 6.11 7.16 13.23
CA GLU A 47 4.85 7.93 13.33
C GLU A 47 4.91 9.29 12.61
N GLY A 48 6.01 10.03 12.80
CA GLY A 48 6.22 11.30 12.11
C GLY A 48 6.34 11.17 10.59
N ALA A 49 6.84 10.04 10.10
CA ALA A 49 6.87 9.76 8.66
C ALA A 49 5.48 9.40 8.15
N LEU A 50 4.72 8.59 8.89
CA LEU A 50 3.34 8.27 8.55
C LEU A 50 2.48 9.54 8.42
N SER A 51 2.62 10.50 9.35
CA SER A 51 1.91 11.80 9.26
C SER A 51 2.25 12.54 7.96
N ARG A 52 3.55 12.68 7.64
CA ARG A 52 3.96 13.38 6.41
C ARG A 52 3.48 12.69 5.14
N LEU A 53 3.44 11.36 5.11
CA LEU A 53 2.93 10.59 3.99
C LEU A 53 1.42 10.81 3.78
N ILE A 54 0.65 10.92 4.87
CA ILE A 54 -0.78 11.24 4.82
C ILE A 54 -0.98 12.67 4.32
N ASP A 55 -0.26 13.64 4.88
CA ASP A 55 -0.35 15.05 4.48
C ASP A 55 -0.02 15.22 3.00
N GLU A 56 1.07 14.59 2.54
CA GLU A 56 1.47 14.60 1.13
C GLU A 56 0.40 13.98 0.21
N ALA A 57 -0.21 12.87 0.61
CA ALA A 57 -1.28 12.23 -0.16
C ALA A 57 -2.52 13.14 -0.26
N ASP A 58 -2.85 13.87 0.81
CA ASP A 58 -3.98 14.82 0.81
C ASP A 58 -3.68 16.08 -0.02
N GLU A 59 -2.44 16.58 -0.05
CA GLU A 59 -2.05 17.71 -0.92
C GLU A 59 -2.30 17.41 -2.40
N VAL A 60 -1.93 16.21 -2.86
CA VAL A 60 -2.11 15.80 -4.27
C VAL A 60 -3.52 15.27 -4.56
N ARG A 61 -4.38 15.12 -3.55
CA ARG A 61 -5.73 14.57 -3.70
C ARG A 61 -6.60 15.38 -4.65
N SER A 62 -6.44 16.70 -4.66
CA SER A 62 -7.16 17.60 -5.57
C SER A 62 -6.82 17.36 -7.05
N LEU A 63 -5.64 16.80 -7.33
CA LEU A 63 -5.16 16.46 -8.67
C LEU A 63 -5.52 15.02 -9.08
N SER A 64 -6.08 14.24 -8.15
CA SER A 64 -6.39 12.83 -8.38
C SER A 64 -7.57 12.67 -9.33
N PHE A 65 -7.46 11.70 -10.23
CA PHE A 65 -8.61 11.23 -10.99
C PHE A 65 -9.53 10.44 -10.06
N ARG A 66 -10.81 10.82 -10.01
CA ARG A 66 -11.81 10.16 -9.18
C ARG A 66 -12.81 9.39 -10.04
N SER A 67 -12.94 8.10 -9.79
CA SER A 67 -14.00 7.27 -10.37
C SER A 67 -14.88 6.68 -9.27
N THR A 68 -16.13 6.39 -9.62
CA THR A 68 -17.05 5.65 -8.77
C THR A 68 -17.74 4.60 -9.62
N GLU A 69 -17.66 3.36 -9.16
CA GLU A 69 -18.10 2.19 -9.90
C GLU A 69 -19.04 1.36 -9.01
N SER A 70 -19.93 0.63 -9.67
CA SER A 70 -20.77 -0.38 -9.04
C SER A 70 -20.42 -1.72 -9.67
N HIS A 71 -19.91 -2.65 -8.87
CA HIS A 71 -19.36 -3.92 -9.34
C HIS A 71 -19.73 -5.05 -8.37
N ASN A 72 -19.75 -6.31 -8.84
CA ASN A 72 -19.80 -7.47 -7.96
C ASN A 72 -18.39 -7.82 -7.43
N ALA A 73 -18.29 -8.84 -6.59
CA ALA A 73 -17.03 -9.30 -6.02
C ALA A 73 -16.01 -9.79 -7.08
N TYR A 74 -16.47 -10.09 -8.30
CA TYR A 74 -15.67 -10.63 -9.39
C TYR A 74 -15.33 -9.62 -10.48
N LEU A 75 -15.75 -8.35 -10.32
CA LEU A 75 -15.54 -7.27 -11.30
C LEU A 75 -16.01 -7.63 -12.72
N CYS A 76 -17.09 -8.38 -12.83
CA CYS A 76 -17.67 -8.87 -14.08
C CYS A 76 -19.16 -8.56 -14.15
N ASP A 77 -19.80 -8.83 -15.29
CA ASP A 77 -21.25 -8.80 -15.40
C ASP A 77 -21.90 -9.84 -14.47
N GLY A 78 -23.10 -9.49 -13.99
CA GLY A 78 -23.95 -10.41 -13.23
C GLY A 78 -24.45 -11.56 -14.11
N ASP A 79 -25.01 -12.58 -13.47
CA ASP A 79 -25.57 -13.76 -14.11
C ASP A 79 -27.03 -13.96 -13.63
N PRO A 80 -28.02 -13.83 -14.54
CA PRO A 80 -29.44 -14.00 -14.21
C PRO A 80 -29.82 -15.38 -13.67
N SER A 81 -28.93 -16.36 -13.80
CA SER A 81 -29.13 -17.72 -13.27
C SER A 81 -29.05 -17.77 -11.73
N TYR A 82 -28.54 -16.72 -11.08
CA TYR A 82 -28.43 -16.63 -9.62
C TYR A 82 -29.34 -15.54 -9.02
N PRO A 83 -29.74 -15.68 -7.75
CA PRO A 83 -30.42 -14.62 -6.99
C PRO A 83 -29.59 -13.31 -6.90
N GLU A 84 -30.24 -12.20 -6.53
CA GLU A 84 -29.57 -10.89 -6.42
C GLU A 84 -28.55 -10.80 -5.28
N ASP A 85 -28.76 -11.53 -4.18
CA ASP A 85 -27.88 -11.55 -3.01
C ASP A 85 -26.69 -12.52 -3.15
N HIS A 86 -26.65 -13.31 -4.22
CA HIS A 86 -25.51 -14.14 -4.55
C HIS A 86 -24.27 -13.28 -4.87
N PRO A 87 -23.03 -13.65 -4.47
CA PRO A 87 -21.82 -12.84 -4.71
C PRO A 87 -21.57 -12.48 -6.19
N ARG A 88 -22.12 -13.25 -7.13
CA ARG A 88 -22.07 -12.97 -8.57
C ARG A 88 -22.94 -11.76 -8.97
N ASN A 89 -23.98 -11.45 -8.23
CA ASN A 89 -24.96 -10.40 -8.55
C ASN A 89 -25.00 -9.27 -7.52
N LEU A 90 -24.56 -9.54 -6.29
CA LEU A 90 -24.51 -8.56 -5.22
C LEU A 90 -23.54 -7.43 -5.59
N LYS A 91 -24.09 -6.26 -5.87
CA LYS A 91 -23.31 -5.08 -6.26
C LYS A 91 -22.82 -4.32 -5.04
N GLN A 92 -21.55 -3.91 -5.10
CA GLN A 92 -20.89 -3.03 -4.15
C GLN A 92 -20.49 -1.76 -4.87
N LYS A 93 -20.67 -0.62 -4.19
CA LYS A 93 -20.24 0.67 -4.71
C LYS A 93 -18.86 0.98 -4.15
N SER A 94 -17.91 1.24 -5.03
CA SER A 94 -16.57 1.70 -4.66
C SER A 94 -16.27 3.04 -5.30
N SER A 95 -15.51 3.86 -4.59
CA SER A 95 -14.93 5.10 -5.10
C SER A 95 -13.42 5.01 -5.02
N LYS A 96 -12.75 5.32 -6.13
CA LYS A 96 -11.30 5.26 -6.25
C LYS A 96 -10.80 6.67 -6.57
N SER A 97 -9.72 7.07 -5.92
CA SER A 97 -8.96 8.26 -6.26
C SER A 97 -7.55 7.80 -6.65
N LEU A 98 -7.10 8.19 -7.83
CA LEU A 98 -5.80 7.81 -8.37
C LEU A 98 -5.00 9.08 -8.67
N SER A 99 -3.87 9.23 -7.98
CA SER A 99 -2.88 10.26 -8.28
C SER A 99 -1.75 9.63 -9.09
N ALA A 100 -1.35 10.28 -10.17
CA ALA A 100 -0.27 9.79 -11.00
C ALA A 100 1.09 10.07 -10.33
N TYR A 101 2.05 9.15 -10.48
CA TYR A 101 3.33 9.22 -9.79
C TYR A 101 4.13 10.49 -10.14
N ASP A 102 4.00 11.00 -11.35
CA ASP A 102 4.63 12.24 -11.82
C ASP A 102 4.01 13.52 -11.20
N GLN A 103 2.78 13.44 -10.68
CA GLN A 103 2.13 14.54 -9.95
C GLN A 103 2.67 14.74 -8.54
N LEU A 104 3.34 13.73 -7.96
CA LEU A 104 4.00 13.87 -6.65
C LEU A 104 5.22 14.80 -6.75
N PRO A 105 5.51 15.63 -5.73
CA PRO A 105 6.70 16.48 -5.69
C PRO A 105 8.01 15.69 -5.87
N LYS A 106 9.09 16.33 -6.33
CA LYS A 106 10.41 15.67 -6.42
C LYS A 106 10.95 15.26 -5.06
N SER A 107 10.60 15.99 -4.00
CA SER A 107 10.99 15.76 -2.60
C SER A 107 10.05 14.81 -1.87
N SER A 108 9.13 14.14 -2.58
CA SER A 108 8.10 13.26 -2.05
C SER A 108 8.67 12.15 -1.14
N ASP A 109 8.14 12.05 0.07
CA ASP A 109 8.43 10.95 0.98
C ASP A 109 7.74 9.67 0.48
N ILE A 110 6.57 9.78 -0.17
CA ILE A 110 5.92 8.65 -0.86
C ILE A 110 6.86 8.08 -1.92
N LYS A 111 7.46 8.91 -2.79
CA LYS A 111 8.43 8.45 -3.81
C LYS A 111 9.67 7.81 -3.20
N ARG A 112 10.14 8.31 -2.05
CA ARG A 112 11.29 7.73 -1.35
C ARG A 112 10.97 6.34 -0.80
N LEU A 113 9.77 6.15 -0.25
CA LEU A 113 9.34 4.88 0.33
C LEU A 113 9.23 3.74 -0.70
N TYR A 114 8.84 4.05 -1.94
CA TYR A 114 8.61 3.06 -3.01
C TYR A 114 9.80 2.85 -3.97
N ARG A 115 10.99 3.38 -3.64
CA ARG A 115 12.23 3.14 -4.41
C ARG A 115 13.00 1.95 -3.88
#